data_AF-A0A935XU54-F1
#
_entry.id   AF-A0A935XU54-F1
#
_cell.length_a   1.000
_cell.length_b   1.000
_cell.length_c   1.000
_cell.angle_alpha   90.00
_cell.angle_beta   90.00
_cell.angle_gamma   90.00
#
_symmetry.space_group_name_H-M   'P 1'
#
loop_
_entity.id
_entity.type
_entity.pdbx_description
1 polymer ?
#
loop_
_entity_poly.entity_id
_entity_poly.type
_entity_poly.pdbx_seq_one_letter_code
_entity_poly.pdbx_strand_id
1 'polypeptide(L)'
;MAGAARLLRLDQSQLCHALGIAGASSPVLAIMKWQHMPGPAIMAKYNAWTGWTAQLATVAALAARRGFTGDTTILDGEFGYWNIVASPVFNVGNLLDGLGRDWHLDQVRYKLYPTCYIYHAGIQGICQLVREHRIDPAEITEIVVRGDRLMQTPNRMGVEVNTFADAQFFIRFNFALAVFHGDKPSPAWQLPETFNDPRIRALVPKVKLEEHPEFENYVRSAIGSGTVPILWSSIVEIAARGQRYTVEVPAPRQQGVSGQPRGSGRQVPHQRLVLADQDAEGRSGHRPDPEPREAGRCHRDVRPAGSLSAAGGDGRRRPAFATRHLPRNCGLRFSLKARMPSWRSAVGTMRL
;
A
#
# COMPACT_ATOMS: atom_id res chain seq x y z
N MET A 1 2.95 -2.22 16.58
CA MET A 1 3.56 -2.08 17.93
C MET A 1 2.62 -2.59 19.02
N ALA A 2 1.49 -1.93 19.27
CA ALA A 2 0.59 -2.23 20.39
C ALA A 2 0.19 -3.72 20.50
N GLY A 3 -0.17 -4.37 19.39
CA GLY A 3 -0.50 -5.81 19.39
C GLY A 3 0.66 -6.71 19.86
N ALA A 4 1.87 -6.46 19.36
CA ALA A 4 3.06 -7.22 19.79
C ALA A 4 3.39 -6.96 21.26
N ALA A 5 3.36 -5.70 21.71
CA ALA A 5 3.60 -5.35 23.11
C ALA A 5 2.60 -6.02 24.06
N ARG A 6 1.31 -6.07 23.66
CA ARG A 6 0.26 -6.74 24.43
C ARG A 6 0.48 -8.24 24.55
N LEU A 7 0.81 -8.91 23.43
CA LEU A 7 1.12 -10.35 23.42
C LEU A 7 2.33 -10.67 24.31
N LEU A 8 3.32 -9.80 24.32
CA LEU A 8 4.54 -9.96 25.11
C LEU A 8 4.41 -9.48 26.55
N ARG A 9 3.24 -8.95 26.94
CA ARG A 9 2.96 -8.40 28.27
C ARG A 9 4.00 -7.37 28.72
N LEU A 10 4.38 -6.47 27.81
CA LEU A 10 5.30 -5.39 28.15
C LEU A 10 4.65 -4.46 29.19
N ASP A 11 5.43 -4.05 30.18
CA ASP A 11 5.02 -2.98 31.08
C ASP A 11 5.11 -1.60 30.39
N GLN A 12 4.68 -0.54 31.10
CA GLN A 12 4.69 0.82 30.58
C GLN A 12 6.10 1.29 30.18
N SER A 13 7.12 0.98 30.97
CA SER A 13 8.50 1.40 30.69
C SER A 13 9.02 0.73 29.41
N GLN A 14 8.82 -0.58 29.32
CA GLN A 14 9.19 -1.38 28.16
C GLN A 14 8.43 -0.94 26.89
N LEU A 15 7.14 -0.63 27.00
CA LEU A 15 6.36 -0.09 25.88
C LEU A 15 6.92 1.26 25.40
N CYS A 16 7.30 2.14 26.33
CA CYS A 16 7.91 3.42 25.95
C CYS A 16 9.24 3.25 25.24
N HIS A 17 10.11 2.35 25.71
CA HIS A 17 11.35 2.05 25.01
C HIS A 17 11.08 1.39 23.65
N ALA A 18 10.10 0.48 23.54
CA ALA A 18 9.73 -0.16 22.29
C ALA A 18 9.27 0.86 21.24
N LEU A 19 8.45 1.84 21.64
CA LEU A 19 8.04 2.95 20.77
C LEU A 19 9.25 3.79 20.33
N GLY A 20 10.17 4.11 21.25
CA GLY A 20 11.43 4.80 20.94
C GLY A 20 12.27 4.08 19.89
N ILE A 21 12.48 2.77 20.07
CA ILE A 21 13.25 1.94 19.13
C ILE A 21 12.58 1.90 17.75
N ALA A 22 11.26 1.69 17.72
CA ALA A 22 10.51 1.63 16.47
C ALA A 22 10.47 2.98 15.75
N GLY A 23 10.27 4.08 16.47
CA GLY A 23 10.25 5.43 15.91
C GLY A 23 11.60 5.81 15.29
N ALA A 24 12.70 5.54 15.99
CA ALA A 24 14.06 5.81 15.50
C ALA A 24 14.44 4.99 14.26
N SER A 25 13.81 3.83 14.07
CA SER A 25 14.12 2.89 12.98
C SER A 25 13.04 2.87 11.88
N SER A 26 12.02 3.73 11.99
CA SER A 26 10.89 3.71 11.05
C SER A 26 11.34 4.12 9.65
N PRO A 27 10.96 3.40 8.59
CA PRO A 27 11.24 3.84 7.23
C PRO A 27 10.44 5.09 6.89
N VAL A 28 11.01 5.96 6.05
CA VAL A 28 10.28 7.08 5.45
C VAL A 28 9.29 6.55 4.42
N LEU A 29 8.01 6.91 4.55
CA LEU A 29 6.97 6.44 3.65
C LEU A 29 7.04 7.14 2.28
N ALA A 30 7.58 6.44 1.28
CA ALA A 30 7.68 6.94 -0.10
C ALA A 30 6.35 6.89 -0.90
N ILE A 31 5.20 7.01 -0.25
CA ILE A 31 3.87 6.85 -0.88
C ILE A 31 3.64 7.87 -2.01
N MET A 32 4.02 9.13 -1.78
CA MET A 32 3.86 10.19 -2.78
C MET A 32 4.74 9.95 -4.01
N LYS A 33 5.98 9.50 -3.80
CA LYS A 33 6.87 9.13 -4.90
C LYS A 33 6.31 7.94 -5.70
N TRP A 34 5.78 6.93 -5.00
CA TRP A 34 5.14 5.80 -5.65
C TRP A 34 3.91 6.19 -6.48
N GLN A 35 3.07 7.12 -6.01
CA GLN A 35 1.92 7.59 -6.78
C GLN A 35 2.33 8.30 -8.09
N HIS A 36 3.47 8.99 -8.08
CA HIS A 36 3.99 9.74 -9.23
C HIS A 36 5.04 9.00 -10.04
N MET A 37 5.21 7.70 -9.79
CA MET A 37 6.15 6.86 -10.52
C MET A 37 5.55 6.49 -11.89
N PRO A 38 6.24 6.77 -13.01
CA PRO A 38 5.85 6.26 -14.31
C PRO A 38 6.25 4.78 -14.46
N GLY A 39 5.59 4.07 -15.38
CA GLY A 39 5.95 2.70 -15.73
C GLY A 39 5.14 1.63 -14.96
N PRO A 40 5.65 0.39 -14.90
CA PRO A 40 4.94 -0.75 -14.32
C PRO A 40 4.70 -0.56 -12.82
N ALA A 41 3.61 -1.16 -12.33
CA ALA A 41 3.34 -1.21 -10.91
C ALA A 41 4.39 -2.06 -10.19
N ILE A 42 4.82 -1.60 -9.00
CA ILE A 42 5.87 -2.27 -8.22
C ILE A 42 5.28 -3.15 -7.11
N MET A 43 5.99 -4.25 -6.81
CA MET A 43 5.66 -5.12 -5.67
C MET A 43 6.14 -4.56 -4.33
N ALA A 44 7.08 -3.60 -4.35
CA ALA A 44 7.66 -3.05 -3.12
C ALA A 44 6.61 -2.44 -2.18
N LYS A 45 5.46 -1.97 -2.70
CA LYS A 45 4.32 -1.51 -1.90
C LYS A 45 3.88 -2.52 -0.83
N TYR A 46 3.86 -3.82 -1.16
CA TYR A 46 3.37 -4.85 -0.25
C TYR A 46 4.36 -5.07 0.91
N ASN A 47 5.66 -5.02 0.63
CA ASN A 47 6.68 -5.25 1.65
C ASN A 47 7.07 -3.97 2.41
N ALA A 48 7.42 -2.89 1.69
CA ALA A 48 8.05 -1.68 2.23
C ALA A 48 7.23 -0.97 3.32
N TRP A 49 5.89 -0.99 3.23
CA TRP A 49 5.03 -0.21 4.13
C TRP A 49 4.26 -1.06 5.13
N THR A 50 4.07 -2.35 4.85
CA THR A 50 3.28 -3.23 5.74
C THR A 50 4.16 -4.30 6.37
N GLY A 51 4.85 -5.11 5.57
CA GLY A 51 5.72 -6.20 6.04
C GLY A 51 6.86 -5.70 6.93
N TRP A 52 7.69 -4.79 6.39
CA TRP A 52 8.82 -4.21 7.15
C TRP A 52 8.38 -3.48 8.42
N THR A 53 7.30 -2.71 8.37
CA THR A 53 6.75 -2.02 9.55
C THR A 53 6.30 -3.02 10.63
N ALA A 54 5.66 -4.13 10.24
CA ALA A 54 5.24 -5.18 11.16
C ALA A 54 6.43 -5.92 11.79
N GLN A 55 7.44 -6.25 10.98
CA GLN A 55 8.69 -6.85 11.44
C GLN A 55 9.40 -5.91 12.43
N LEU A 56 9.58 -4.64 12.07
CA LEU A 56 10.23 -3.66 12.91
C LEU A 56 9.52 -3.52 14.27
N ALA A 57 8.19 -3.42 14.26
CA ALA A 57 7.43 -3.32 15.49
C ALA A 57 7.60 -4.54 16.40
N THR A 58 7.71 -5.74 15.81
CA THR A 58 7.93 -6.98 16.56
C THR A 58 9.34 -7.03 17.15
N VAL A 59 10.36 -6.68 16.36
CA VAL A 59 11.76 -6.62 16.80
C VAL A 59 11.93 -5.59 17.92
N ALA A 60 11.37 -4.40 17.77
CA ALA A 60 11.45 -3.34 18.78
C ALA A 60 10.81 -3.76 20.12
N ALA A 61 9.64 -4.43 20.08
CA ALA A 61 9.01 -4.97 21.29
C ALA A 61 9.86 -6.06 21.96
N LEU A 62 10.45 -6.97 21.17
CA LEU A 62 11.34 -8.02 21.66
C LEU A 62 12.65 -7.48 22.24
N ALA A 63 13.18 -6.40 21.67
CA ALA A 63 14.39 -5.73 22.12
C ALA A 63 14.14 -5.01 23.46
N ALA A 64 13.05 -4.23 23.56
CA ALA A 64 12.67 -3.55 24.78
C ALA A 64 12.41 -4.54 25.93
N ARG A 65 11.76 -5.69 25.66
CA ARG A 65 11.57 -6.76 26.65
C ARG A 65 12.88 -7.30 27.22
N ARG A 66 13.97 -7.23 26.45
CA ARG A 66 15.32 -7.68 26.84
C ARG A 66 16.17 -6.55 27.43
N GLY A 67 15.59 -5.39 27.70
CA GLY A 67 16.30 -4.25 28.29
C GLY A 67 17.00 -3.33 27.29
N PHE A 68 16.79 -3.50 25.98
CA PHE A 68 17.27 -2.51 25.01
C PHE A 68 16.49 -1.21 25.16
N THR A 69 17.19 -0.08 25.24
CA THR A 69 16.58 1.22 25.50
C THR A 69 16.34 2.02 24.22
N GLY A 70 15.14 2.57 24.06
CA GLY A 70 14.84 3.63 23.08
C GLY A 70 14.48 4.96 23.73
N ASP A 71 14.43 6.03 22.93
CA ASP A 71 13.95 7.34 23.39
C ASP A 71 12.47 7.25 23.80
N THR A 72 12.22 7.41 25.10
CA THR A 72 10.89 7.34 25.70
C THR A 72 10.08 8.62 25.49
N THR A 73 10.60 9.60 24.76
CA THR A 73 9.92 10.83 24.31
C THR A 73 9.82 10.96 22.80
N ILE A 74 10.04 9.89 22.03
CA ILE A 74 10.13 9.97 20.55
C ILE A 74 8.92 10.62 19.85
N LEU A 75 7.72 10.61 20.46
CA LEU A 75 6.52 11.24 19.90
C LEU A 75 6.31 12.69 20.38
N ASP A 76 7.03 13.13 21.41
CA ASP A 76 6.85 14.42 22.08
C ASP A 76 7.79 15.51 21.53
N GLY A 77 7.39 16.76 21.74
CA GLY A 77 8.26 17.92 21.64
C GLY A 77 8.57 18.38 20.21
N GLU A 78 9.41 19.40 20.12
CA GLU A 78 9.81 20.06 18.86
C GLU A 78 10.55 19.11 17.91
N PHE A 79 11.31 18.15 18.45
CA PHE A 79 12.05 17.14 17.66
C PHE A 79 11.35 15.77 17.63
N GLY A 80 10.07 15.73 17.99
CA GLY A 80 9.28 14.51 17.97
C GLY A 80 9.15 13.93 16.57
N TYR A 81 8.72 12.67 16.51
CA TYR A 81 8.61 11.87 15.29
C TYR A 81 7.81 12.56 14.18
N TRP A 82 6.77 13.32 14.54
CA TRP A 82 5.98 14.09 13.58
C TRP A 82 6.83 15.08 12.78
N ASN A 83 7.84 15.70 13.41
CA ASN A 83 8.77 16.60 12.74
C ASN A 83 9.83 15.82 11.95
N ILE A 84 10.27 14.66 12.45
CA ILE A 84 11.18 13.75 11.73
C ILE A 84 10.60 13.33 10.36
N VAL A 85 9.29 13.06 10.31
CA VAL A 85 8.58 12.71 9.06
C VAL A 85 8.06 13.93 8.29
N ALA A 86 8.49 15.14 8.66
CA ALA A 86 8.10 16.40 8.04
C ALA A 86 6.58 16.63 7.98
N SER A 87 5.85 16.18 9.01
CA SER A 87 4.41 16.46 9.11
C SER A 87 4.21 17.95 9.40
N PRO A 88 3.41 18.67 8.59
CA PRO A 88 3.16 20.10 8.82
C PRO A 88 2.26 20.35 10.03
N VAL A 89 1.52 19.33 10.46
CA VAL A 89 0.59 19.40 11.59
C VAL A 89 0.73 18.14 12.44
N PHE A 90 0.74 18.32 13.76
CA PHE A 90 0.65 17.23 14.72
C PHE A 90 -0.41 17.58 15.77
N ASN A 91 -1.58 16.96 15.65
CA ASN A 91 -2.64 17.09 16.63
C ASN A 91 -2.64 15.85 17.53
N VAL A 92 -2.23 16.03 18.79
CA VAL A 92 -2.20 14.97 19.80
C VAL A 92 -3.61 14.44 20.11
N GLY A 93 -4.65 15.27 20.02
CA GLY A 93 -6.04 14.85 20.20
C GLY A 93 -6.42 13.70 19.26
N ASN A 94 -5.96 13.75 18.00
CA ASN A 94 -6.20 12.66 17.04
C ASN A 94 -5.59 11.30 17.45
N LEU A 95 -4.61 11.29 18.37
CA LEU A 95 -4.00 10.06 18.88
C LEU A 95 -4.61 9.59 20.20
N LEU A 96 -5.08 10.52 21.03
CA LEU A 96 -5.44 10.25 22.43
C LEU A 96 -6.94 10.32 22.70
N ASP A 97 -7.69 11.07 21.89
CA ASP A 97 -9.12 11.23 22.07
C ASP A 97 -9.81 9.87 21.84
N GLY A 98 -10.64 9.47 22.80
CA GLY A 98 -11.32 8.17 22.73
C GLY A 98 -10.45 6.97 23.09
N LEU A 99 -9.15 7.13 23.35
CA LEU A 99 -8.24 6.02 23.63
C LEU A 99 -8.71 5.18 24.83
N GLY A 100 -8.85 3.86 24.62
CA GLY A 100 -9.32 2.92 25.63
C GLY A 100 -10.85 2.87 25.81
N ARG A 101 -11.60 3.76 25.13
CA ARG A 101 -13.07 3.77 25.10
C ARG A 101 -13.60 3.39 23.73
N ASP A 102 -13.05 4.03 22.70
CA ASP A 102 -13.47 3.90 21.32
C ASP A 102 -12.60 2.85 20.62
N TRP A 103 -13.27 1.87 20.02
CA TRP A 103 -12.63 0.82 19.24
C TRP A 103 -12.99 1.02 17.78
N HIS A 104 -11.99 1.14 16.90
CA HIS A 104 -12.22 1.32 15.46
C HIS A 104 -12.24 0.01 14.66
N LEU A 105 -12.28 -1.14 15.33
CA LEU A 105 -12.22 -2.45 14.67
C LEU A 105 -13.47 -2.70 13.80
N ASP A 106 -14.62 -2.24 14.26
CA ASP A 106 -15.90 -2.24 13.54
C ASP A 106 -15.92 -1.29 12.33
N GLN A 107 -14.99 -0.35 12.27
CA GLN A 107 -14.82 0.60 11.15
C GLN A 107 -13.88 0.07 10.06
N VAL A 108 -13.27 -1.12 10.25
CA VAL A 108 -12.43 -1.77 9.25
C VAL A 108 -13.26 -2.17 8.04
N ARG A 109 -12.75 -1.86 6.84
CA ARG A 109 -13.43 -2.12 5.57
C ARG A 109 -12.78 -3.27 4.84
N TYR A 110 -13.60 -4.23 4.41
CA TYR A 110 -13.16 -5.29 3.51
C TYR A 110 -13.29 -4.83 2.06
N LYS A 111 -12.31 -5.22 1.24
CA LYS A 111 -12.34 -4.94 -0.20
C LYS A 111 -13.23 -5.97 -0.90
N LEU A 112 -14.21 -5.49 -1.67
CA LEU A 112 -15.04 -6.32 -2.55
C LEU A 112 -14.26 -6.82 -3.76
N TYR A 113 -13.42 -5.96 -4.32
CA TYR A 113 -12.62 -6.24 -5.50
C TYR A 113 -11.13 -6.35 -5.13
N PRO A 114 -10.37 -7.24 -5.79
CA PRO A 114 -8.95 -7.43 -5.51
C PRO A 114 -8.10 -6.34 -6.19
N THR A 115 -8.46 -5.07 -6.00
CA THR A 115 -7.93 -3.90 -6.71
C THR A 115 -7.69 -2.73 -5.75
N CYS A 116 -7.28 -1.55 -6.26
CA CYS A 116 -7.28 -0.34 -5.43
C CYS A 116 -8.71 0.06 -5.03
N TYR A 117 -8.90 0.48 -3.77
CA TYR A 117 -10.24 0.80 -3.23
C TYR A 117 -10.93 1.93 -4.00
N ILE A 118 -10.16 2.90 -4.51
CA ILE A 118 -10.72 4.05 -5.25
C ILE A 118 -11.43 3.63 -6.55
N TYR A 119 -11.23 2.41 -7.04
CA TYR A 119 -11.88 1.90 -8.26
C TYR A 119 -13.28 1.33 -7.98
N HIS A 120 -13.60 1.03 -6.73
CA HIS A 120 -14.74 0.18 -6.41
C HIS A 120 -16.09 0.80 -6.81
N ALA A 121 -16.30 2.11 -6.59
CA ALA A 121 -17.54 2.78 -7.02
C ALA A 121 -17.67 2.78 -8.55
N GLY A 122 -16.58 3.06 -9.27
CA GLY A 122 -16.54 2.97 -10.73
C GLY A 122 -16.83 1.55 -11.25
N ILE A 123 -16.22 0.53 -10.65
CA ILE A 123 -16.49 -0.88 -10.99
C ILE A 123 -17.98 -1.19 -10.77
N GLN A 124 -18.54 -0.81 -9.62
CA GLN A 124 -19.96 -1.03 -9.30
C GLN A 124 -20.89 -0.34 -10.32
N GLY A 125 -20.59 0.90 -10.71
CA GLY A 125 -21.39 1.63 -11.69
C GLY A 125 -21.33 0.99 -13.08
N ILE A 126 -20.16 0.52 -13.50
CA ILE A 126 -20.02 -0.24 -14.76
C ILE A 126 -20.87 -1.52 -14.71
N CYS A 127 -20.77 -2.29 -13.63
CA CYS A 127 -21.56 -3.52 -13.46
C CYS A 127 -23.05 -3.23 -13.49
N GLN A 128 -23.48 -2.15 -12.83
CA GLN A 128 -24.86 -1.73 -12.79
C GLN A 128 -25.38 -1.42 -14.19
N LEU A 129 -24.72 -0.54 -14.93
CA LEU A 129 -25.14 -0.13 -16.27
C LEU A 129 -25.15 -1.30 -17.26
N VAL A 130 -24.10 -2.13 -17.27
CA VAL A 130 -24.02 -3.30 -18.15
C VAL A 130 -25.18 -4.26 -17.90
N ARG A 131 -25.50 -4.52 -16.63
CA ARG A 131 -26.58 -5.44 -16.23
C ARG A 131 -27.97 -4.86 -16.50
N GLU A 132 -28.23 -3.63 -16.09
CA GLU A 132 -29.55 -2.99 -16.18
C GLU A 132 -29.95 -2.75 -17.64
N HIS A 133 -29.00 -2.35 -18.49
CA HIS A 133 -29.26 -2.05 -19.90
C HIS A 133 -28.86 -3.18 -20.85
N ARG A 134 -28.45 -4.34 -20.33
CA ARG A 134 -28.00 -5.51 -21.10
C ARG A 134 -27.05 -5.09 -22.22
N ILE A 135 -26.01 -4.33 -21.86
CA ILE A 135 -25.04 -3.79 -22.82
C ILE A 135 -24.15 -4.95 -23.28
N ASP A 136 -24.14 -5.24 -24.58
CA ASP A 136 -23.15 -6.14 -25.15
C ASP A 136 -21.79 -5.44 -25.12
N PRO A 137 -20.73 -6.03 -24.52
CA PRO A 137 -19.40 -5.46 -24.53
C PRO A 137 -18.88 -5.05 -25.92
N ALA A 138 -19.32 -5.74 -26.99
CA ALA A 138 -18.94 -5.42 -28.36
C ALA A 138 -19.51 -4.08 -28.86
N GLU A 139 -20.64 -3.64 -28.30
CA GLU A 139 -21.32 -2.39 -28.68
C GLU A 139 -20.73 -1.15 -27.99
N ILE A 140 -19.86 -1.34 -26.99
CA ILE A 140 -19.27 -0.25 -26.22
C ILE A 140 -18.26 0.52 -27.07
N THR A 141 -18.50 1.81 -27.24
CA THR A 141 -17.59 2.73 -27.95
C THR A 141 -16.75 3.57 -26.99
N GLU A 142 -17.25 3.84 -25.78
CA GLU A 142 -16.57 4.67 -24.77
C GLU A 142 -17.06 4.33 -23.36
N ILE A 143 -16.16 4.38 -22.38
CA ILE A 143 -16.47 4.33 -20.95
C ILE A 143 -15.81 5.55 -20.31
N VAL A 144 -16.57 6.40 -19.63
CA VAL A 144 -16.04 7.53 -18.87
C VAL A 144 -16.30 7.30 -17.39
N VAL A 145 -15.26 7.36 -16.56
CA VAL A 145 -15.39 7.31 -15.10
C VAL A 145 -14.86 8.59 -14.49
N ARG A 146 -15.73 9.30 -13.76
CA ARG A 146 -15.43 10.54 -13.06
C ARG A 146 -15.34 10.28 -11.57
N GLY A 147 -14.21 10.59 -10.93
CA GLY A 147 -13.98 10.24 -9.53
C GLY A 147 -12.83 11.00 -8.87
N ASP A 148 -12.20 10.38 -7.86
CA ASP A 148 -11.07 10.94 -7.12
C ASP A 148 -9.89 11.27 -8.06
N ARG A 149 -9.27 12.45 -7.91
CA ARG A 149 -8.06 12.86 -8.64
C ARG A 149 -6.94 11.82 -8.60
N LEU A 150 -6.85 11.05 -7.51
CA LEU A 150 -5.89 9.96 -7.36
C LEU A 150 -6.04 8.87 -8.43
N MET A 151 -7.17 8.79 -9.14
CA MET A 151 -7.34 7.88 -10.29
C MET A 151 -6.40 8.21 -11.44
N GLN A 152 -5.98 9.47 -11.57
CA GLN A 152 -5.16 9.96 -12.69
C GLN A 152 -3.65 10.03 -12.39
N THR A 153 -3.20 9.60 -11.20
CA THR A 153 -1.78 9.64 -10.85
C THR A 153 -0.97 8.66 -11.72
N PRO A 154 0.28 9.00 -12.10
CA PRO A 154 1.09 8.23 -13.06
C PRO A 154 1.13 6.71 -12.85
N ASN A 155 1.24 6.25 -11.61
CA ASN A 155 1.36 4.81 -11.29
C ASN A 155 0.11 3.96 -11.60
N ARG A 156 -1.00 4.61 -11.95
CA ARG A 156 -2.28 3.96 -12.30
C ARG A 156 -2.62 4.06 -13.79
N MET A 157 -1.86 4.86 -14.52
CA MET A 157 -2.20 5.27 -15.88
C MET A 157 -1.67 4.33 -16.97
N GLY A 158 -0.89 3.32 -16.59
CA GLY A 158 -0.44 2.28 -17.52
C GLY A 158 -1.60 1.55 -18.17
N VAL A 159 -1.37 1.09 -19.40
CA VAL A 159 -2.36 0.38 -20.23
C VAL A 159 -1.92 -1.04 -20.60
N GLU A 160 -0.60 -1.29 -20.59
CA GLU A 160 -0.03 -2.62 -20.84
C GLU A 160 0.12 -3.39 -19.53
N VAL A 161 -0.84 -4.30 -19.27
CA VAL A 161 -0.84 -5.13 -18.06
C VAL A 161 0.00 -6.38 -18.30
N ASN A 162 1.13 -6.48 -17.59
CA ASN A 162 2.06 -7.61 -17.74
C ASN A 162 2.22 -8.41 -16.46
N THR A 163 1.83 -7.84 -15.33
CA THR A 163 2.00 -8.45 -14.01
C THR A 163 0.71 -8.36 -13.19
N PHE A 164 0.61 -9.19 -12.15
CA PHE A 164 -0.48 -9.09 -11.17
C PHE A 164 -0.54 -7.72 -10.50
N ALA A 165 0.62 -7.05 -10.32
CA ALA A 165 0.67 -5.72 -9.73
C ALA A 165 0.06 -4.67 -10.68
N ASP A 166 0.35 -4.78 -11.98
CA ASP A 166 -0.28 -3.94 -13.00
C ASP A 166 -1.80 -4.16 -13.01
N ALA A 167 -2.24 -5.42 -12.95
CA ALA A 167 -3.66 -5.77 -12.91
C ALA A 167 -4.39 -5.13 -11.71
N GLN A 168 -3.70 -4.94 -10.57
CA GLN A 168 -4.28 -4.28 -9.39
C GLN A 168 -4.33 -2.74 -9.50
N PHE A 169 -3.46 -2.13 -10.31
CA PHE A 169 -3.21 -0.69 -10.28
C PHE A 169 -3.56 0.05 -11.55
N PHE A 170 -3.52 -0.59 -12.71
CA PHE A 170 -3.86 0.03 -13.97
C PHE A 170 -5.37 0.16 -14.06
N ILE A 171 -5.85 1.37 -13.80
CA ILE A 171 -7.26 1.62 -13.51
C ILE A 171 -8.15 1.36 -14.73
N ARG A 172 -7.68 1.71 -15.94
CA ARG A 172 -8.41 1.47 -17.19
C ARG A 172 -8.65 -0.02 -17.42
N PHE A 173 -7.65 -0.84 -17.14
CA PHE A 173 -7.78 -2.29 -17.17
C PHE A 173 -8.86 -2.77 -16.20
N ASN A 174 -8.87 -2.28 -14.97
CA ASN A 174 -9.87 -2.69 -13.98
C ASN A 174 -11.31 -2.31 -14.37
N PHE A 175 -11.50 -1.17 -15.01
CA PHE A 175 -12.82 -0.76 -15.54
C PHE A 175 -13.22 -1.56 -16.78
N ALA A 176 -12.30 -1.85 -17.69
CA ALA A 176 -12.55 -2.76 -18.81
C ALA A 176 -12.90 -4.18 -18.33
N LEU A 177 -12.16 -4.69 -17.35
CA LEU A 177 -12.38 -5.99 -16.72
C LEU A 177 -13.77 -6.09 -16.06
N ALA A 178 -14.23 -5.00 -15.43
CA ALA A 178 -15.53 -4.94 -14.77
C ALA A 178 -16.71 -5.18 -15.73
N VAL A 179 -16.58 -4.83 -17.02
CA VAL A 179 -17.61 -5.09 -18.04
C VAL A 179 -17.88 -6.60 -18.19
N PHE A 180 -16.85 -7.44 -18.03
CA PHE A 180 -16.95 -8.89 -18.24
C PHE A 180 -17.09 -9.69 -16.93
N HIS A 181 -16.44 -9.24 -15.87
CA HIS A 181 -16.29 -10.02 -14.63
C HIS A 181 -16.85 -9.33 -13.38
N GLY A 182 -17.33 -8.09 -13.49
CA GLY A 182 -17.48 -7.18 -12.35
C GLY A 182 -18.50 -7.59 -11.27
N ASP A 183 -19.39 -8.54 -11.56
CA ASP A 183 -20.29 -9.15 -10.57
C ASP A 183 -19.69 -10.38 -9.86
N LYS A 184 -18.52 -10.84 -10.30
CA LYS A 184 -17.81 -12.05 -9.83
C LYS A 184 -16.37 -11.71 -9.46
N PRO A 185 -16.14 -10.91 -8.40
CA PRO A 185 -14.80 -10.65 -7.91
C PRO A 185 -14.10 -11.95 -7.52
N SER A 186 -12.86 -12.13 -7.97
CA SER A 186 -12.07 -13.33 -7.72
C SER A 186 -10.58 -13.01 -7.80
N PRO A 187 -9.71 -13.72 -7.07
CA PRO A 187 -8.25 -13.67 -7.31
C PRO A 187 -7.87 -13.88 -8.77
N ALA A 188 -8.71 -14.58 -9.55
CA ALA A 188 -8.54 -14.79 -10.99
C ALA A 188 -8.41 -13.49 -11.80
N TRP A 189 -8.91 -12.35 -11.29
CA TRP A 189 -8.76 -11.03 -11.91
C TRP A 189 -7.30 -10.62 -12.13
N GLN A 190 -6.38 -11.21 -11.38
CA GLN A 190 -4.95 -10.89 -11.41
C GLN A 190 -4.10 -11.95 -12.13
N LEU A 191 -4.73 -12.95 -12.73
CA LEU A 191 -4.04 -14.03 -13.42
C LEU A 191 -3.76 -13.68 -14.89
N PRO A 192 -2.67 -14.21 -15.49
CA PRO A 192 -2.30 -13.93 -16.86
C PRO A 192 -3.40 -14.20 -17.88
N GLU A 193 -4.15 -15.28 -17.74
CA GLU A 193 -5.27 -15.60 -18.62
C GLU A 193 -6.35 -14.51 -18.66
N THR A 194 -6.55 -13.79 -17.55
CA THR A 194 -7.53 -12.71 -17.47
C THR A 194 -6.98 -11.42 -18.07
N PHE A 195 -5.78 -11.00 -17.69
CA PHE A 195 -5.24 -9.75 -18.20
C PHE A 195 -4.67 -9.84 -19.63
N ASN A 196 -4.47 -11.05 -20.14
CA ASN A 196 -4.17 -11.29 -21.55
C ASN A 196 -5.41 -11.50 -22.41
N ASP A 197 -6.63 -11.49 -21.86
CA ASP A 197 -7.86 -11.65 -22.64
C ASP A 197 -7.98 -10.51 -23.67
N PRO A 198 -8.00 -10.81 -24.98
CA PRO A 198 -8.04 -9.80 -26.03
C PRO A 198 -9.32 -8.96 -25.96
N ARG A 199 -10.43 -9.49 -25.43
CA ARG A 199 -11.70 -8.78 -25.27
C ARG A 199 -11.58 -7.65 -24.25
N ILE A 200 -10.88 -7.90 -23.14
CA ILE A 200 -10.63 -6.90 -22.10
C ILE A 200 -9.66 -5.84 -22.63
N ARG A 201 -8.54 -6.26 -23.26
CA ARG A 201 -7.54 -5.34 -23.83
C ARG A 201 -8.13 -4.41 -24.88
N ALA A 202 -9.09 -4.88 -25.69
CA ALA A 202 -9.79 -4.07 -26.68
C ALA A 202 -10.64 -2.94 -26.07
N LEU A 203 -11.08 -3.06 -24.81
CA LEU A 203 -11.83 -2.02 -24.11
C LEU A 203 -10.94 -1.01 -23.37
N VAL A 204 -9.73 -1.38 -22.96
CA VAL A 204 -8.79 -0.50 -22.24
C VAL A 204 -8.62 0.88 -22.90
N PRO A 205 -8.38 1.02 -24.22
CA PRO A 205 -8.23 2.34 -24.84
C PRO A 205 -9.53 3.15 -24.91
N LYS A 206 -10.70 2.51 -24.73
CA LYS A 206 -12.01 3.17 -24.71
C LYS A 206 -12.35 3.76 -23.34
N VAL A 207 -11.53 3.50 -22.31
CA VAL A 207 -11.75 3.99 -20.95
C VAL A 207 -11.08 5.35 -20.73
N LYS A 208 -11.90 6.35 -20.45
CA LYS A 208 -11.50 7.70 -20.06
C LYS A 208 -11.74 7.95 -18.57
N LEU A 209 -10.86 8.76 -17.98
CA LEU A 209 -10.87 9.09 -16.56
C LEU A 209 -10.96 10.60 -16.44
N GLU A 210 -11.91 11.07 -15.64
CA GLU A 210 -12.08 12.48 -15.35
C GLU A 210 -12.16 12.69 -13.83
N GLU A 211 -11.94 13.93 -13.41
CA GLU A 211 -12.18 14.31 -12.02
C GLU A 211 -13.69 14.45 -11.79
N HIS A 212 -14.15 14.06 -10.60
CA HIS A 212 -15.53 14.29 -10.20
C HIS A 212 -15.83 15.81 -10.19
N PRO A 213 -16.94 16.29 -10.78
CA PRO A 213 -17.22 17.73 -10.85
C PRO A 213 -17.29 18.40 -9.46
N GLU A 214 -17.81 17.68 -8.46
CA GLU A 214 -17.90 18.13 -7.07
C GLU A 214 -16.62 17.87 -6.22
N PHE A 215 -15.48 17.52 -6.84
CA PHE A 215 -14.27 17.15 -6.11
C PHE A 215 -13.83 18.21 -5.09
N GLU A 216 -13.78 19.48 -5.48
CA GLU A 216 -13.38 20.56 -4.59
C GLU A 216 -14.33 20.73 -3.39
N ASN A 217 -15.63 20.55 -3.62
CA ASN A 217 -16.65 20.63 -2.57
C ASN A 217 -16.50 19.48 -1.57
N TYR A 218 -16.23 18.27 -2.05
CA TYR A 218 -15.91 17.12 -1.20
C TYR A 218 -14.66 17.36 -0.34
N VAL A 219 -13.57 17.84 -0.94
CA VAL A 219 -12.33 18.18 -0.21
C VAL A 219 -12.62 19.22 0.87
N ARG A 220 -13.29 20.32 0.49
CA ARG A 220 -13.58 21.44 1.40
C ARG A 220 -14.45 21.01 2.56
N SER A 221 -15.52 20.25 2.30
CA SER A 221 -16.43 19.74 3.32
C SER A 221 -15.71 18.76 4.27
N ALA A 222 -14.89 17.86 3.74
CA ALA A 222 -14.14 16.91 4.55
C ALA A 222 -13.10 17.59 5.45
N ILE A 223 -12.36 18.57 4.93
CA ILE A 223 -11.42 19.38 5.72
C ILE A 223 -12.18 20.16 6.80
N GLY A 224 -13.30 20.79 6.44
CA GLY A 224 -14.10 21.59 7.37
C GLY A 224 -14.76 20.77 8.49
N SER A 225 -15.12 19.51 8.22
CA SER A 225 -15.74 18.59 9.18
C SER A 225 -14.74 17.70 9.93
N GLY A 226 -13.48 17.66 9.52
CA GLY A 226 -12.49 16.71 10.04
C GLY A 226 -12.73 15.26 9.64
N THR A 227 -13.61 15.00 8.65
CA THR A 227 -13.99 13.64 8.26
C THR A 227 -12.88 12.95 7.47
N VAL A 228 -12.35 11.86 8.00
CA VAL A 228 -11.37 10.98 7.34
C VAL A 228 -11.76 9.50 7.52
N PRO A 229 -11.54 8.63 6.51
CA PRO A 229 -11.10 8.95 5.15
C PRO A 229 -12.20 9.61 4.32
N ILE A 230 -11.80 10.47 3.38
CA ILE A 230 -12.73 11.06 2.40
C ILE A 230 -13.20 9.95 1.46
N LEU A 231 -14.52 9.80 1.36
CA LEU A 231 -15.16 8.81 0.52
C LEU A 231 -15.81 9.52 -0.68
N TRP A 232 -15.48 9.06 -1.88
CA TRP A 232 -15.86 9.71 -3.12
C TRP A 232 -16.93 8.92 -3.85
N SER A 233 -17.98 9.59 -4.33
CA SER A 233 -18.83 9.02 -5.37
C SER A 233 -18.03 8.88 -6.67
N SER A 234 -18.55 8.05 -7.58
CA SER A 234 -18.06 7.97 -8.95
C SER A 234 -19.23 8.03 -9.91
N ILE A 235 -19.10 8.88 -10.92
CA ILE A 235 -20.05 8.93 -12.03
C ILE A 235 -19.48 8.05 -13.13
N VAL A 236 -20.27 7.07 -13.58
CA VAL A 236 -19.93 6.19 -14.68
C VAL A 236 -20.84 6.49 -15.85
N GLU A 237 -20.26 6.61 -17.03
CA GLU A 237 -20.97 6.76 -18.29
C GLU A 237 -20.47 5.71 -19.29
N ILE A 238 -21.38 5.00 -19.94
CA ILE A 238 -21.07 4.03 -20.99
C ILE A 238 -21.79 4.47 -22.26
N ALA A 239 -21.05 4.65 -23.36
CA ALA A 239 -21.61 4.85 -24.68
C ALA A 239 -21.70 3.51 -25.42
N ALA A 240 -22.92 3.12 -25.82
CA ALA A 240 -23.19 1.91 -26.60
C ALA A 240 -24.48 2.07 -27.42
N ARG A 241 -24.56 1.43 -28.59
CA ARG A 241 -25.73 1.49 -29.50
C ARG A 241 -26.17 2.93 -29.86
N GLY A 242 -25.22 3.85 -29.99
CA GLY A 242 -25.50 5.27 -30.25
C GLY A 242 -26.17 6.03 -29.10
N GLN A 243 -26.23 5.44 -27.90
CA GLN A 243 -26.79 6.05 -26.69
C GLN A 243 -25.73 6.13 -25.59
N ARG A 244 -25.96 6.98 -24.58
CA ARG A 244 -25.15 7.09 -23.36
C ARG A 244 -25.98 6.70 -22.16
N TYR A 245 -25.43 5.83 -21.31
CA TYR A 245 -26.03 5.38 -20.06
C TYR A 245 -25.18 5.92 -18.91
N THR A 246 -25.79 6.52 -17.90
CA THR A 246 -25.08 7.19 -16.80
C THR A 246 -25.62 6.74 -15.46
N VAL A 247 -24.72 6.51 -14.51
CA VAL A 247 -25.07 6.28 -13.11
C VAL A 247 -24.06 7.00 -12.21
N GLU A 248 -24.54 7.59 -11.13
CA GLU A 248 -23.68 8.01 -10.03
C GLU A 248 -23.76 6.96 -8.91
N VAL A 249 -22.61 6.38 -8.59
CA VAL A 249 -22.49 5.43 -7.49
C VAL A 249 -21.87 6.17 -6.31
N PRO A 250 -22.56 6.29 -5.17
CA PRO A 250 -21.94 6.83 -3.97
C PRO A 250 -20.75 5.96 -3.59
N ALA A 251 -19.79 6.53 -2.86
CA ALA A 251 -18.69 5.74 -2.34
C ALA A 251 -19.20 4.44 -1.72
N PRO A 252 -18.57 3.28 -1.97
CA PRO A 252 -19.19 1.99 -1.67
C PRO A 252 -19.59 1.93 -0.19
N ARG A 253 -20.89 1.92 0.10
CA ARG A 253 -21.42 1.58 1.43
C ARG A 253 -21.38 0.05 1.53
N GLN A 254 -20.69 -0.49 2.52
CA GLN A 254 -20.55 -1.95 2.68
C GLN A 254 -21.73 -2.54 3.44
N GLN A 255 -22.21 -3.70 2.97
CA GLN A 255 -22.97 -4.63 3.80
C GLN A 255 -22.08 -5.09 4.96
N GLY A 256 -22.55 -4.89 6.19
CA GLY A 256 -21.77 -5.18 7.40
C GLY A 256 -21.87 -4.10 8.48
N VAL A 257 -22.46 -2.94 8.17
CA VAL A 257 -22.84 -1.97 9.21
C VAL A 257 -23.97 -2.59 10.04
N SER A 258 -23.64 -3.04 11.25
CA SER A 258 -24.61 -3.45 12.25
C SER A 258 -25.52 -2.27 12.58
N GLY A 259 -26.72 -2.27 12.00
CA GLY A 259 -27.73 -1.24 12.22
C GLY A 259 -29.07 -1.43 11.49
N GLN A 260 -29.27 -2.50 10.72
CA GLN A 260 -30.58 -2.83 10.15
C GLN A 260 -31.10 -4.19 10.63
N PRO A 261 -32.43 -4.37 10.79
CA PRO A 261 -33.01 -5.61 11.26
C PRO A 261 -32.67 -6.72 10.26
N ARG A 262 -32.11 -7.82 10.78
CA ARG A 262 -31.75 -8.99 9.99
C ARG A 262 -33.03 -9.60 9.39
N GLY A 263 -33.33 -9.26 8.15
CA GLY A 263 -34.21 -10.06 7.30
C GLY A 263 -33.56 -11.43 7.10
N SER A 264 -34.32 -12.50 7.35
CA SER A 264 -33.89 -13.89 7.26
C SER A 264 -33.38 -14.22 5.85
N GLY A 265 -32.06 -14.22 5.66
CA GLY A 265 -31.42 -14.59 4.40
C GLY A 265 -30.08 -15.29 4.69
N ARG A 266 -29.92 -16.49 4.13
CA ARG A 266 -28.79 -17.42 4.31
C ARG A 266 -27.41 -16.75 4.37
N GLN A 267 -26.64 -17.12 5.40
CA GLN A 267 -25.21 -16.82 5.53
C GLN A 267 -24.44 -17.31 4.29
N VAL A 268 -23.62 -16.42 3.72
CA VAL A 268 -22.58 -16.80 2.76
C VAL A 268 -21.44 -17.44 3.57
N PRO A 269 -21.00 -18.68 3.27
CA PRO A 269 -19.98 -19.33 4.06
C PRO A 269 -18.61 -18.68 3.84
N HIS A 270 -17.91 -18.42 4.94
CA HIS A 270 -16.51 -18.02 4.96
C HIS A 270 -15.68 -19.01 4.13
N GLN A 271 -14.99 -18.52 3.09
CA GLN A 271 -13.97 -19.30 2.39
C GLN A 271 -12.83 -19.59 3.36
N ARG A 272 -12.79 -20.82 3.89
CA ARG A 272 -11.58 -21.39 4.51
C ARG A 272 -10.56 -21.58 3.40
N LEU A 273 -9.44 -20.85 3.45
CA LEU A 273 -8.23 -21.25 2.76
C LEU A 273 -7.75 -22.56 3.42
N VAL A 274 -8.07 -23.69 2.79
CA VAL A 274 -7.44 -24.97 3.11
C VAL A 274 -6.16 -25.03 2.30
N LEU A 275 -5.02 -24.91 2.97
CA LEU A 275 -3.73 -25.36 2.42
C LEU A 275 -3.83 -26.90 2.39
N ALA A 276 -3.87 -27.46 1.19
CA ALA A 276 -3.79 -28.91 1.02
C ALA A 276 -2.35 -29.35 1.28
N ASP A 277 -2.14 -30.09 2.37
CA ASP A 277 -1.03 -31.02 2.53
C ASP A 277 -1.10 -32.06 1.40
N GLN A 278 0.01 -32.28 0.72
CA GLN A 278 0.22 -33.47 -0.11
C GLN A 278 1.43 -34.22 0.44
N ASP A 279 1.16 -35.08 1.41
CA ASP A 279 1.97 -36.27 1.66
C ASP A 279 1.41 -37.41 0.80
N ALA A 280 2.27 -38.01 -0.02
CA ALA A 280 2.06 -39.35 -0.59
C ALA A 280 3.42 -40.05 -0.70
N GLU A 281 3.70 -40.96 0.22
CA GLU A 281 4.85 -41.87 0.20
C GLU A 281 4.61 -43.11 -0.68
N GLY A 282 5.63 -43.47 -1.49
CA GLY A 282 6.12 -44.83 -1.74
C GLY A 282 5.32 -45.77 -2.67
N ARG A 283 5.87 -46.69 -3.48
CA ARG A 283 7.20 -47.27 -3.79
C ARG A 283 7.05 -47.92 -5.19
N SER A 284 8.04 -48.07 -6.08
CA SER A 284 9.15 -49.06 -6.16
C SER A 284 9.76 -48.89 -7.57
N GLY A 285 11.03 -49.02 -7.93
CA GLY A 285 12.19 -49.72 -7.35
C GLY A 285 12.86 -50.54 -8.47
N HIS A 286 13.84 -50.00 -9.20
CA HIS A 286 14.90 -50.79 -9.85
C HIS A 286 16.06 -49.93 -10.41
N ARG A 287 17.28 -50.27 -10.00
CA ARG A 287 18.59 -49.96 -10.60
C ARG A 287 19.39 -51.28 -10.57
N PRO A 288 20.29 -51.54 -11.53
CA PRO A 288 21.69 -51.13 -11.34
C PRO A 288 22.46 -50.67 -12.61
N ASP A 289 23.61 -50.04 -12.32
CA ASP A 289 24.77 -49.50 -13.08
C ASP A 289 25.40 -50.40 -14.19
N PRO A 290 26.50 -50.03 -14.94
CA PRO A 290 27.48 -48.93 -14.76
C PRO A 290 27.97 -48.17 -16.03
N GLU A 291 28.76 -47.10 -15.81
CA GLU A 291 29.64 -46.40 -16.78
C GLU A 291 30.78 -47.30 -17.36
N PRO A 292 31.35 -46.99 -18.55
CA PRO A 292 32.60 -46.18 -18.61
C PRO A 292 32.86 -45.30 -19.87
N ARG A 293 33.52 -44.15 -19.60
CA ARG A 293 34.68 -43.49 -20.28
C ARG A 293 34.63 -42.92 -21.74
N GLU A 294 34.96 -41.62 -21.76
CA GLU A 294 35.91 -40.85 -22.62
C GLU A 294 35.76 -40.76 -24.15
N ALA A 295 35.64 -39.52 -24.67
CA ALA A 295 36.71 -38.76 -25.35
C ALA A 295 36.13 -37.67 -26.29
N GLY A 296 36.66 -36.43 -26.30
CA GLY A 296 36.32 -35.52 -27.40
C GLY A 296 36.58 -34.00 -27.33
N ARG A 297 37.69 -33.55 -26.73
CA ARG A 297 38.45 -32.32 -27.05
C ARG A 297 37.75 -30.94 -27.00
N CYS A 298 38.16 -30.17 -25.98
CA CYS A 298 38.34 -28.73 -26.03
C CYS A 298 39.85 -28.45 -25.81
N HIS A 299 40.45 -27.62 -26.66
CA HIS A 299 41.84 -27.08 -26.57
C HIS A 299 41.68 -25.57 -26.86
N ARG A 300 42.32 -24.59 -26.21
CA ARG A 300 43.42 -24.44 -25.22
C ARG A 300 43.08 -23.13 -24.45
N ASP A 301 43.24 -22.96 -23.14
CA ASP A 301 44.48 -22.85 -22.33
C ASP A 301 45.37 -21.68 -22.82
N VAL A 302 45.88 -20.72 -22.02
CA VAL A 302 46.42 -20.75 -20.64
C VAL A 302 46.39 -19.33 -20.02
N ARG A 303 46.36 -19.31 -18.67
CA ARG A 303 46.51 -18.20 -17.69
C ARG A 303 48.00 -17.71 -17.53
N PRO A 304 48.50 -17.23 -16.36
CA PRO A 304 48.55 -15.81 -15.94
C PRO A 304 49.92 -15.34 -15.36
N ALA A 305 49.89 -14.15 -14.74
CA ALA A 305 50.71 -13.63 -13.63
C ALA A 305 52.08 -12.96 -13.92
N GLY A 306 52.30 -11.80 -13.26
CA GLY A 306 53.62 -11.16 -13.16
C GLY A 306 53.58 -9.77 -12.51
N SER A 307 54.03 -9.72 -11.25
CA SER A 307 54.28 -8.56 -10.37
C SER A 307 55.30 -7.55 -10.91
N LEU A 308 55.28 -6.29 -10.41
CA LEU A 308 56.48 -5.44 -10.28
C LEU A 308 56.30 -4.39 -9.15
N SER A 309 57.40 -4.13 -8.43
CA SER A 309 57.53 -3.22 -7.27
C SER A 309 58.52 -2.08 -7.56
N ALA A 310 58.17 -0.89 -7.04
CA ALA A 310 58.97 0.27 -6.57
C ALA A 310 60.10 0.91 -7.41
N ALA A 311 60.01 2.23 -7.68
CA ALA A 311 60.67 3.32 -6.92
C ALA A 311 60.70 4.67 -7.71
N GLY A 312 60.49 5.80 -7.00
CA GLY A 312 61.11 7.10 -7.32
C GLY A 312 60.21 8.30 -7.69
N GLY A 313 60.10 9.27 -6.76
CA GLY A 313 60.37 10.68 -7.08
C GLY A 313 59.23 11.68 -7.32
N ASP A 314 58.93 12.45 -6.25
CA ASP A 314 58.67 13.90 -6.21
C ASP A 314 57.30 14.50 -6.64
N GLY A 315 56.82 15.44 -5.83
CA GLY A 315 56.09 16.61 -6.31
C GLY A 315 54.57 16.69 -6.08
N ARG A 316 54.21 17.42 -5.01
CA ARG A 316 53.10 18.41 -4.94
C ARG A 316 51.71 17.96 -4.43
N ARG A 317 51.41 18.54 -3.25
CA ARG A 317 50.16 19.22 -2.82
C ARG A 317 48.90 18.38 -2.60
N ARG A 318 48.60 18.16 -1.30
CA ARG A 318 47.25 17.85 -0.78
C ARG A 318 46.36 19.10 -0.86
N PRO A 319 45.09 19.02 -1.29
CA PRO A 319 44.13 20.09 -1.05
C PRO A 319 43.52 19.94 0.35
N ALA A 320 43.64 21.00 1.14
CA ALA A 320 42.91 21.19 2.38
C ALA A 320 41.42 21.44 2.09
N PHE A 321 40.54 20.69 2.74
CA PHE A 321 39.11 21.03 2.79
C PHE A 321 38.93 22.24 3.71
N ALA A 322 38.75 23.41 3.10
CA ALA A 322 38.39 24.64 3.80
C ALA A 322 36.95 24.55 4.30
N THR A 323 36.77 24.54 5.61
CA THR A 323 35.49 24.78 6.28
C THR A 323 35.05 26.22 6.04
N ARG A 324 34.06 26.43 5.16
CA ARG A 324 33.35 27.71 5.06
C ARG A 324 32.34 27.82 6.20
N HIS A 325 32.59 28.77 7.10
CA HIS A 325 31.61 29.29 8.05
C HIS A 325 30.38 29.85 7.30
N LEU A 326 29.20 29.33 7.63
CA LEU A 326 27.92 29.97 7.31
C LEU A 326 27.60 31.02 8.41
N PRO A 327 27.13 32.22 8.05
CA PRO A 327 26.80 33.24 9.04
C PRO A 327 25.55 32.88 9.83
N ARG A 328 25.63 33.10 11.14
CA ARG A 328 24.54 33.01 12.11
C ARG A 328 23.57 34.18 11.94
N ASN A 329 22.29 33.89 12.20
CA ASN A 329 21.20 34.80 12.59
C ASN A 329 20.45 35.59 11.49
N CYS A 330 19.26 35.08 11.13
CA CYS A 330 18.03 35.88 11.11
C CYS A 330 16.99 35.11 11.92
N GLY A 331 16.63 35.66 13.08
CA GLY A 331 15.79 35.01 14.07
C GLY A 331 14.30 35.15 13.77
N LEU A 332 13.61 34.01 13.78
CA LEU A 332 12.20 33.91 14.14
C LEU A 332 12.14 32.94 15.32
N ARG A 333 12.27 33.48 16.54
CA ARG A 333 12.02 32.71 17.76
C ARG A 333 10.51 32.54 17.90
N PHE A 334 9.97 31.42 17.46
CA PHE A 334 8.65 30.98 17.92
C PHE A 334 8.79 30.46 19.35
N SER A 335 8.49 31.31 20.33
CA SER A 335 8.32 30.90 21.72
C SER A 335 6.96 30.20 21.88
N LEU A 336 6.91 28.90 21.58
CA LEU A 336 5.78 28.04 21.96
C LEU A 336 6.10 27.35 23.30
N LYS A 337 6.00 28.12 24.40
CA LYS A 337 5.80 27.55 25.74
C LYS A 337 4.30 27.29 25.94
N ALA A 338 3.75 26.35 25.17
CA ALA A 338 2.53 25.66 25.55
C ALA A 338 2.95 24.26 25.98
N ARG A 339 2.71 23.88 27.24
CA ARG A 339 2.85 22.49 27.68
C ARG A 339 1.80 21.68 26.93
N MET A 340 2.21 21.06 25.82
CA MET A 340 1.39 20.07 25.14
C MET A 340 1.21 18.87 26.10
N PRO A 341 0.00 18.30 26.22
CA PRO A 341 -0.20 17.05 26.95
C PRO A 341 0.75 15.98 26.41
N SER A 342 1.53 15.33 27.28
CA SER A 342 2.49 14.31 26.87
C SER A 342 1.80 12.98 26.65
N TRP A 343 2.14 12.24 25.59
CA TRP A 343 1.55 10.92 25.33
C TRP A 343 1.82 9.94 26.48
N ARG A 344 2.92 10.13 27.23
CA ARG A 344 3.25 9.33 28.43
C ARG A 344 2.12 9.32 29.46
N SER A 345 1.45 10.46 29.64
CA SER A 345 0.34 10.58 30.58
C SER A 345 -0.87 9.73 30.18
N ALA A 346 -1.13 9.57 28.88
CA ALA A 346 -2.20 8.71 28.37
C ALA A 346 -1.90 7.21 28.55
N VAL A 347 -0.65 6.79 28.36
CA VAL A 347 -0.26 5.37 28.56
C VAL A 347 -0.41 4.94 30.02
N GLY A 348 -0.18 5.84 30.99
CA GLY A 348 -0.37 5.54 32.41
C GLY A 348 -1.82 5.27 32.82
N THR A 349 -2.79 5.72 32.02
CA THR A 349 -4.22 5.49 32.28
C THR A 349 -4.78 4.22 31.62
N MET A 350 -3.99 3.58 30.75
CA MET A 350 -4.40 2.33 30.12
C MET A 350 -4.21 1.17 31.11
N ARG A 351 -5.30 0.60 31.62
CA ARG A 351 -5.28 -0.79 32.11
C ARG A 351 -5.08 -1.66 30.88
N LEU A 352 -3.83 -1.96 30.57
CA LEU A 352 -3.45 -2.79 29.43
C LEU A 352 -4.25 -4.08 29.44
#